data_AF-A0A658NHE6-F1
#
_entry.id   AF-A0A658NHE6-F1
#
_cell.length_a   1.000
_cell.length_b   1.000
_cell.length_c   1.000
_cell.angle_alpha   90.00
_cell.angle_beta   90.00
_cell.angle_gamma   90.00
#
_symmetry.space_group_name_H-M   'P 1'
#
loop_
_entity.id
_entity.type
_entity.pdbx_description
1 polymer ?
#
loop_
_entity_poly.entity_id
_entity_poly.type
_entity_poly.pdbx_seq_one_letter_code
_entity_poly.pdbx_strand_id
1 'polypeptide(L)' 'GIHAHNDTEHAVANSLAAVRAGVRQIQGTLNGIGERCGNANLMSLIPTLMLKPAYADRFAIGVDAAGLAGLTQIARRFDE' A
#
# COMPACT_ATOMS: atom_id res chain seq x y z
N GLY A 1 11.00 8.92 2.57
CA GLY A 1 9.77 8.12 2.49
C GLY A 1 8.59 9.01 2.19
N ILE A 2 7.39 8.45 2.12
CA ILE A 2 6.10 9.17 2.07
C ILE A 2 5.17 8.56 3.13
N HIS A 3 4.41 9.43 3.81
CA HIS A 3 3.32 9.04 4.71
C HIS A 3 2.10 9.88 4.32
N ALA A 4 1.21 9.28 3.52
CA ALA A 4 0.04 9.99 3.01
C ALA A 4 -1.19 9.66 3.86
N HIS A 5 -1.93 10.70 4.23
CA HIS A 5 -3.25 10.58 4.82
C HIS A 5 -4.35 10.57 3.75
N ASN A 6 -5.50 10.00 4.09
CA ASN A 6 -6.60 9.74 3.15
C ASN A 6 -7.76 10.74 3.25
N ASP A 7 -7.52 11.95 3.77
CA ASP A 7 -8.55 13.00 3.98
C ASP A 7 -9.35 13.35 2.72
N THR A 8 -8.82 13.07 1.53
CA THR A 8 -9.50 13.28 0.25
C THR A 8 -9.60 12.02 -0.61
N GLU A 9 -9.41 10.83 -0.04
CA GLU A 9 -9.40 9.54 -0.76
C GLU A 9 -8.24 9.36 -1.76
N HIS A 10 -7.15 10.11 -1.59
CA HIS A 10 -6.00 10.07 -2.49
C HIS A 10 -4.73 9.45 -1.86
N ALA A 11 -4.77 8.86 -0.66
CA ALA A 11 -3.54 8.43 0.02
C ALA A 11 -2.73 7.40 -0.78
N VAL A 12 -3.41 6.41 -1.38
CA VAL A 12 -2.79 5.40 -2.24
C VAL A 12 -2.22 6.04 -3.52
N ALA A 13 -3.01 6.89 -4.18
CA ALA A 13 -2.59 7.57 -5.41
C ALA A 13 -1.36 8.46 -5.18
N ASN A 14 -1.36 9.25 -4.10
CA ASN A 14 -0.24 10.10 -3.70
C ASN A 14 1.00 9.27 -3.37
N SER A 15 0.85 8.13 -2.70
CA SER A 15 1.96 7.23 -2.40
C SER A 15 2.61 6.67 -3.67
N LEU A 16 1.82 6.24 -4.65
CA LEU A 16 2.33 5.76 -5.94
C LEU A 16 2.95 6.89 -6.77
N ALA A 17 2.38 8.11 -6.71
CA ALA A 17 2.96 9.29 -7.33
C ALA A 17 4.34 9.61 -6.74
N ALA A 18 4.49 9.55 -5.42
CA ALA A 18 5.76 9.72 -4.75
C ALA A 18 6.79 8.66 -5.17
N VAL A 19 6.39 7.39 -5.33
CA VAL A 19 7.27 6.32 -5.85
C VAL A 19 7.77 6.65 -7.26
N ARG A 20 6.87 7.10 -8.15
CA ARG A 20 7.25 7.56 -9.50
C ARG A 20 8.20 8.76 -9.47
N ALA A 21 8.07 9.63 -8.48
CA ALA A 21 8.97 10.76 -8.25
C ALA A 21 10.31 10.39 -7.57
N GLY A 22 10.54 9.11 -7.23
CA GLY A 22 11.82 8.64 -6.69
C GLY A 22 11.78 8.14 -5.24
N VAL A 23 10.66 8.24 -4.54
CA VAL A 23 10.53 7.71 -3.17
C VAL A 23 10.63 6.17 -3.17
N ARG A 24 11.28 5.61 -2.15
CA ARG A 24 11.52 4.15 -2.00
C ARG A 24 10.98 3.56 -0.69
N GLN A 25 10.26 4.35 0.09
CA GLN A 25 9.61 3.90 1.32
C GLN A 25 8.23 4.55 1.40
N ILE A 26 7.20 3.72 1.54
CA ILE A 26 5.84 4.15 1.83
C ILE A 26 5.50 3.72 3.26
N GLN A 27 4.95 4.65 4.04
CA GLN A 27 4.35 4.38 5.34
C GLN A 27 2.83 4.39 5.17
N GLY A 28 2.17 3.39 5.74
CA GLY A 28 0.73 3.19 5.68
C GLY A 28 0.32 2.15 6.71
N THR A 29 -0.94 1.76 6.68
CA THR A 29 -1.51 0.80 7.64
C THR A 29 -2.34 -0.26 6.93
N LEU A 30 -2.55 -1.40 7.60
CA LEU A 30 -3.50 -2.41 7.14
C LEU A 30 -4.90 -1.78 7.07
N ASN A 31 -5.62 -2.05 5.98
CA ASN A 31 -6.92 -1.45 5.64
C ASN A 31 -6.95 0.09 5.61
N GLY A 32 -5.78 0.77 5.66
CA GLY A 32 -5.72 2.23 5.72
C GLY A 32 -6.16 2.82 7.07
N ILE A 33 -6.29 2.00 8.12
CA ILE A 33 -6.75 2.47 9.44
C ILE A 33 -5.81 3.53 10.02
N GLY A 34 -6.39 4.58 10.58
CA GLY A 34 -5.67 5.67 11.24
C GLY A 34 -6.66 6.72 11.74
N GLU A 35 -6.14 7.80 12.30
CA GLU A 35 -6.98 8.93 12.69
C GLU A 35 -7.70 9.56 11.48
N ARG A 36 -8.82 10.25 11.73
CA ARG A 36 -9.63 10.95 10.71
C ARG A 36 -10.10 9.99 9.61
N CYS A 37 -9.76 10.30 8.35
CA CYS A 37 -10.06 9.49 7.18
C CYS A 37 -9.04 8.37 6.95
N GLY A 38 -8.05 8.21 7.84
CA GLY A 38 -7.06 7.15 7.77
C GLY A 38 -5.80 7.49 6.98
N ASN A 39 -5.02 6.45 6.69
CA ASN A 39 -3.72 6.48 6.04
C ASN A 39 -3.73 5.74 4.70
N ALA A 40 -2.61 5.76 3.99
CA ALA A 40 -2.41 4.94 2.80
C ALA A 40 -2.65 3.44 3.09
N ASN A 41 -3.60 2.84 2.37
CA ASN A 41 -4.00 1.45 2.57
C ASN A 41 -2.97 0.47 2.00
N LEU A 42 -2.30 -0.27 2.88
CA LEU A 42 -1.31 -1.28 2.50
C LEU A 42 -1.92 -2.48 1.75
N MET A 43 -3.20 -2.80 1.99
CA MET A 43 -3.90 -3.87 1.25
C MET A 43 -4.09 -3.54 -0.23
N SER A 44 -4.05 -2.26 -0.60
CA SER A 44 -4.07 -1.81 -1.99
C SER A 44 -2.65 -1.65 -2.56
N LEU A 45 -1.74 -1.10 -1.76
CA LEU A 45 -0.38 -0.79 -2.21
C LEU A 45 0.48 -2.03 -2.46
N ILE A 46 0.48 -3.01 -1.55
CA ILE A 46 1.30 -4.22 -1.69
C ILE A 46 0.98 -4.99 -2.99
N PRO A 47 -0.27 -5.39 -3.29
CA PRO A 47 -0.57 -6.07 -4.55
C PRO A 47 -0.34 -5.18 -5.77
N THR A 48 -0.53 -3.86 -5.66
CA THR A 48 -0.21 -2.94 -6.76
C THR A 48 1.28 -2.98 -7.11
N LEU A 49 2.15 -2.95 -6.10
CA LEU A 49 3.61 -2.99 -6.30
C LEU A 49 4.09 -4.36 -6.79
N MET A 50 3.43 -5.46 -6.40
CA MET A 50 3.82 -6.82 -6.78
C MET A 50 3.26 -7.32 -8.11
N LEU A 51 2.05 -6.89 -8.49
CA LEU A 51 1.31 -7.52 -9.60
C LEU A 51 1.18 -6.63 -10.83
N LYS A 52 1.44 -5.32 -10.73
CA LYS A 52 1.32 -4.42 -11.88
C LYS A 52 2.68 -4.25 -12.55
N PRO A 53 2.84 -4.57 -13.85
CA PRO A 53 4.13 -4.47 -14.55
C PRO A 53 4.82 -3.11 -14.39
N ALA A 54 4.03 -2.02 -14.37
CA ALA A 54 4.52 -0.66 -14.15
C ALA A 54 5.31 -0.45 -12.84
N TYR A 55 5.17 -1.36 -11.87
CA TYR A 55 5.89 -1.36 -10.59
C TYR A 55 6.69 -2.65 -10.38
N ALA A 56 6.09 -3.82 -10.61
CA ALA A 56 6.69 -5.13 -10.36
C ALA A 56 7.99 -5.35 -11.15
N ASP A 57 8.07 -4.84 -12.38
CA ASP A 57 9.26 -4.98 -13.23
C ASP A 57 10.40 -4.05 -12.79
N ARG A 58 10.12 -3.11 -11.88
CA ARG A 58 11.04 -2.01 -11.50
C ARG A 58 11.43 -2.01 -10.03
N PHE A 59 10.61 -2.63 -9.18
CA PHE A 59 10.75 -2.56 -7.73
C PHE A 59 10.52 -3.93 -7.11
N ALA A 60 11.48 -4.35 -6.29
CA ALA A 60 11.28 -5.43 -5.33
C ALA A 60 10.76 -4.85 -4.01
N ILE A 61 9.85 -5.57 -3.36
CA ILE A 61 9.40 -5.27 -2.00
C ILE A 61 9.63 -6.48 -1.10
N GLY A 62 9.60 -6.28 0.22
CA GLY A 62 9.85 -7.34 1.20
C GLY A 62 8.69 -8.33 1.41
N VAL A 63 7.69 -8.36 0.53
CA VAL A 63 6.56 -9.30 0.58
C VAL A 63 6.72 -10.28 -0.57
N ASP A 64 6.67 -11.57 -0.28
CA ASP A 64 6.76 -12.65 -1.26
C ASP A 64 5.37 -13.16 -1.69
N ALA A 65 5.33 -14.12 -2.62
CA ALA A 65 4.07 -14.66 -3.14
C ALA A 65 3.20 -15.32 -2.04
N ALA A 66 3.81 -15.90 -1.01
CA ALA A 66 3.09 -16.49 0.12
C ALA A 66 2.44 -15.40 0.99
N GLY A 67 3.20 -14.34 1.30
CA GLY A 67 2.68 -13.16 2.00
C GLY A 67 1.55 -12.48 1.22
N LEU A 68 1.67 -12.41 -0.11
CA LEU A 68 0.62 -11.87 -0.98
C LEU A 68 -0.67 -12.69 -0.92
N ALA A 69 -0.58 -14.02 -0.94
CA ALA A 69 -1.75 -14.91 -0.86
C ALA A 69 -2.53 -14.75 0.47
N GLY A 70 -1.83 -14.41 1.56
CA GLY A 70 -2.43 -14.17 2.87
C GLY A 70 -3.13 -12.82 3.04
N LEU A 71 -2.87 -11.82 2.18
CA LEU A 71 -3.35 -10.44 2.36
C LEU A 71 -4.88 -10.35 2.46
N THR A 72 -5.63 -11.10 1.65
CA THR A 72 -7.10 -11.06 1.69
C THR A 72 -7.64 -11.56 3.03
N GLN A 73 -7.06 -12.62 3.58
CA GLN A 73 -7.47 -13.14 4.89
C GLN A 73 -7.10 -12.15 6.01
N ILE A 74 -5.90 -11.57 5.96
CA ILE A 74 -5.45 -10.58 6.94
C ILE A 74 -6.35 -9.34 6.91
N ALA A 75 -6.72 -8.84 5.73
CA ALA A 75 -7.61 -7.70 5.57
C ALA A 75 -8.95 -7.93 6.26
N ARG A 76 -9.57 -9.09 6.02
CA ARG A 76 -10.89 -9.44 6.59
C ARG A 76 -10.86 -9.65 8.09
N ARG A 77 -9.82 -10.30 8.61
CA ARG A 77 -9.69 -10.56 10.05
C ARG A 77 -9.54 -9.27 10.87
N PHE A 78 -9.09 -8.18 10.26
CA PHE A 78 -8.94 -6.89 10.92
C PHE A 78 -10.27 -6.12 11.05
N ASP A 79 -11.30 -6.55 10.30
CA ASP A 79 -12.63 -5.94 10.30
C ASP A 79 -13.63 -6.69 11.21
N GLU A 80 -13.18 -7.80 11.84
CA GLU A 80 -13.90 -8.60 12.86
C GLU A 80 -13.39 -8.30 14.27
#